data_AF-A0A059WVS9-F1
#
_entry.id   AF-A0A059WVS9-F1
#
_cell.length_a   1.000
_cell.length_b   1.000
_cell.length_c   1.000
_cell.angle_alpha   90.00
_cell.angle_beta   90.00
_cell.angle_gamma   90.00
#
_symmetry.space_group_name_H-M   'P 1'
#
loop_
_entity.id
_entity.type
_entity.pdbx_description
1 polymer ?
#
loop_
_entity_poly.entity_id
_entity_poly.type
_entity_poly.pdbx_seq_one_letter_code
_entity_poly.pdbx_strand_id
1 'polypeptide(L)'
;GQLEDVPPAERTARFVCAMALVLPDGTEHVRVGAMRGHLAVSPAGHNGFGYDPLFVAEGNTLTNGELDPSAKDAISHRGRAVRAILPVLVAELRRLEPVARPAGSAGRPLEEGMSSEDLPRPA
;
A
#
# COMPACT_ATOMS: atom_id res chain seq x y z
N GLY A 1 2.05 -21.59 -24.03
CA GLY A 1 2.01 -20.61 -22.91
C GLY A 1 3.08 -20.97 -21.89
N GLN A 2 3.70 -20.01 -21.19
CA GLN A 2 4.83 -20.29 -20.28
C GLN A 2 4.51 -21.24 -19.10
N LEU A 3 3.22 -21.46 -18.79
CA LEU A 3 2.78 -22.31 -17.68
C LEU A 3 2.17 -23.66 -18.13
N GLU A 4 2.08 -23.92 -19.44
CA GLU A 4 1.40 -25.12 -19.97
C GLU A 4 2.09 -26.42 -19.56
N ASP A 5 3.43 -26.42 -19.54
CA ASP A 5 4.23 -27.61 -19.21
C ASP A 5 4.57 -27.70 -17.71
N VAL A 6 4.08 -26.78 -16.87
CA VAL A 6 4.36 -26.76 -15.42
C VAL A 6 3.27 -27.54 -14.66
N PRO A 7 3.60 -28.63 -13.97
CA PRO A 7 2.63 -29.43 -13.22
C PRO A 7 1.83 -28.59 -12.20
N PRO A 8 0.54 -28.87 -11.95
CA PRO A 8 -0.27 -28.12 -10.99
C PRO A 8 0.36 -27.96 -9.60
N ALA A 9 1.05 -29.00 -9.12
CA ALA A 9 1.73 -28.97 -7.82
C ALA A 9 2.91 -27.99 -7.75
N GLU A 10 3.49 -27.61 -8.89
CA GLU A 10 4.63 -26.69 -8.98
C GLU A 10 4.19 -25.24 -9.25
N ARG A 11 2.91 -25.00 -9.56
CA ARG A 11 2.34 -23.67 -9.83
C ARG A 11 1.91 -22.93 -8.57
N THR A 12 2.38 -23.32 -7.39
CA THR A 12 2.05 -22.63 -6.15
C THR A 12 2.60 -21.20 -6.17
N ALA A 13 1.83 -20.26 -5.62
CA ALA A 13 2.20 -18.86 -5.58
C ALA A 13 1.64 -18.19 -4.33
N ARG A 14 2.14 -16.99 -4.05
CA ARG A 14 1.53 -16.10 -3.05
C ARG A 14 1.72 -14.65 -3.42
N PHE A 15 0.69 -13.86 -3.20
CA PHE A 15 0.86 -12.42 -3.05
C PHE A 15 1.34 -12.10 -1.64
N VAL A 16 2.29 -11.18 -1.51
CA VAL A 16 2.88 -10.76 -0.23
C VAL A 16 2.88 -9.24 -0.15
N CYS A 17 2.46 -8.69 0.98
CA CYS A 17 2.55 -7.28 1.31
C CYS A 17 3.31 -7.13 2.63
N ALA A 18 4.47 -6.50 2.60
CA ALA A 18 5.11 -5.98 3.79
C ALA A 18 4.63 -4.54 4.02
N MET A 19 4.19 -4.24 5.24
CA MET A 19 3.77 -2.93 5.67
C MET A 19 4.68 -2.49 6.81
N ALA A 20 5.29 -1.31 6.67
CA ALA A 20 6.22 -0.76 7.64
C ALA A 20 5.65 0.53 8.26
N LEU A 21 5.85 0.70 9.55
CA LEU A 21 5.63 1.91 10.32
C LEU A 21 6.98 2.31 10.94
N VAL A 22 7.43 3.53 10.67
CA VAL A 22 8.68 4.08 11.21
C VAL A 22 8.34 5.33 12.01
N LEU A 23 8.78 5.37 13.27
CA LEU A 23 8.56 6.51 14.17
C LEU A 23 9.74 7.49 14.13
N PRO A 24 9.55 8.75 14.58
CA PRO A 24 10.62 9.77 14.57
C PRO A 24 11.86 9.41 15.40
N ASP A 25 11.72 8.57 16.43
CA ASP A 25 12.83 8.08 17.24
C ASP A 25 13.62 6.93 16.59
N GLY A 26 13.22 6.52 15.37
CA GLY A 26 13.82 5.42 14.62
C GLY A 26 13.22 4.05 14.94
N THR A 27 12.20 3.95 15.79
CA THR A 27 11.51 2.68 16.04
C THR A 27 10.79 2.21 14.78
N GLU A 28 10.99 0.93 14.42
CA GLU A 28 10.39 0.31 13.24
C GLU A 28 9.45 -0.84 13.60
N HIS A 29 8.30 -0.89 12.93
CA HIS A 29 7.40 -2.03 12.97
C HIS A 29 7.09 -2.50 11.57
N VAL A 30 7.38 -3.76 11.28
CA VAL A 30 7.02 -4.40 10.01
C VAL A 30 6.00 -5.51 10.26
N ARG A 31 4.97 -5.56 9.42
CA ARG A 31 3.98 -6.65 9.36
C ARG A 31 3.83 -7.14 7.94
N VAL A 32 3.77 -8.46 7.78
CA VAL A 32 3.66 -9.10 6.48
C VAL A 32 2.32 -9.81 6.37
N GLY A 33 1.52 -9.40 5.38
CA GLY A 33 0.33 -10.12 4.95
C GLY A 33 0.64 -10.97 3.73
N ALA A 34 0.20 -12.23 3.73
CA ALA A 34 0.35 -13.12 2.59
C ALA A 34 -0.99 -13.75 2.21
N MET A 35 -1.20 -13.95 0.91
CA MET A 35 -2.34 -14.65 0.33
C MET A 35 -1.79 -15.78 -0.53
N ARG A 36 -1.92 -17.01 -0.05
CA ARG A 36 -1.48 -18.23 -0.74
C ARG A 36 -2.47 -18.61 -1.82
N GLY A 37 -1.98 -19.34 -2.81
CA GLY A 37 -2.76 -19.78 -3.96
C GLY A 37 -1.89 -20.47 -4.98
N HIS A 38 -2.35 -20.47 -6.22
CA HIS A 38 -1.64 -21.03 -7.36
C HIS A 38 -1.91 -20.21 -8.63
N LEU A 39 -1.06 -20.39 -9.63
CA LEU A 39 -1.23 -19.76 -10.94
C LEU A 39 -2.16 -20.61 -11.82
N ALA A 40 -3.11 -19.97 -12.51
CA ALA A 40 -3.89 -20.55 -13.59
C ALA A 40 -3.00 -20.79 -14.83
N VAL A 41 -3.44 -21.64 -15.76
CA VAL A 41 -2.70 -21.90 -17.01
C VAL A 41 -2.86 -20.73 -17.99
N SER A 42 -4.04 -20.10 -17.98
CA SER A 42 -4.40 -18.95 -18.81
C SER A 42 -5.07 -17.87 -17.96
N PRO A 43 -4.93 -16.59 -18.32
CA PRO A 43 -5.61 -15.51 -17.61
C PRO A 43 -7.13 -15.59 -17.79
N ALA A 44 -7.89 -15.27 -16.74
CA ALA A 44 -9.34 -15.15 -16.76
C ALA A 44 -9.82 -13.97 -15.90
N GLY A 45 -10.92 -13.35 -16.30
CA GLY A 45 -11.50 -12.19 -15.62
C GLY A 45 -10.87 -10.84 -15.98
N HIS A 46 -11.61 -9.77 -15.70
CA HIS A 46 -11.26 -8.38 -16.04
C HIS A 46 -11.14 -7.46 -14.82
N ASN A 47 -11.42 -7.97 -13.62
CA ASN A 47 -11.30 -7.22 -12.38
C ASN A 47 -9.86 -7.23 -11.86
N GLY A 48 -9.58 -6.37 -10.88
CA GLY A 48 -8.25 -6.30 -10.28
C GLY A 48 -7.20 -5.69 -11.21
N PHE A 49 -5.94 -6.05 -10.99
CA PHE A 49 -4.79 -5.54 -11.75
C PHE A 49 -3.59 -6.50 -11.66
N GLY A 50 -2.60 -6.29 -12.53
CA GLY A 50 -1.36 -7.07 -12.53
C GLY A 50 -1.64 -8.57 -12.73
N TYR A 51 -1.19 -9.40 -11.79
CA TYR A 51 -1.32 -10.86 -11.87
C TYR A 51 -2.68 -11.41 -11.41
N ASP A 52 -3.65 -10.55 -11.07
CA ASP A 52 -4.96 -11.01 -10.60
C ASP A 52 -5.66 -11.99 -11.57
N PRO A 53 -5.67 -11.74 -12.91
CA PRO A 53 -6.28 -12.69 -13.85
C PRO A 53 -5.60 -14.05 -13.91
N LEU A 54 -4.39 -14.20 -13.36
CA LEU A 54 -3.64 -15.45 -13.35
C LEU A 54 -3.60 -16.14 -11.98
N PHE A 55 -4.06 -15.50 -10.91
CA PHE A 55 -3.88 -16.02 -9.56
C PHE A 55 -5.19 -16.54 -8.98
N VAL A 56 -5.20 -17.79 -8.54
CA VAL A 56 -6.32 -18.42 -7.82
C VAL A 56 -5.95 -18.53 -6.35
N ALA A 57 -6.66 -17.79 -5.48
CA ALA A 57 -6.42 -17.85 -4.04
C ALA A 57 -6.83 -19.20 -3.45
N GLU A 58 -6.13 -19.64 -2.41
CA GLU A 58 -6.44 -20.87 -1.68
C GLU A 58 -7.90 -20.86 -1.19
N GLY A 59 -8.62 -21.94 -1.46
CA GLY A 59 -10.07 -22.06 -1.16
C GLY A 59 -11.00 -21.52 -2.23
N ASN A 60 -10.48 -20.92 -3.31
CA ASN A 60 -11.27 -20.49 -4.48
C ASN A 60 -11.02 -21.36 -5.70
N THR A 61 -11.96 -21.33 -6.64
CA THR A 61 -11.85 -21.94 -7.98
C THR A 61 -11.71 -20.91 -9.09
N LEU A 62 -11.98 -19.63 -8.78
CA LEU A 62 -11.91 -18.50 -9.70
C LEU A 62 -10.59 -17.74 -9.51
N THR A 63 -10.10 -17.13 -10.57
CA THR A 63 -8.96 -16.21 -10.47
C THR A 63 -9.38 -14.96 -9.70
N ASN A 64 -8.43 -14.23 -9.11
CA ASN A 64 -8.72 -12.94 -8.50
C ASN A 64 -9.29 -11.94 -9.49
N GLY A 65 -8.99 -12.09 -10.79
CA GLY A 65 -9.53 -11.26 -11.86
C GLY A 65 -11.01 -11.52 -12.15
N GLU A 66 -11.53 -12.67 -11.73
CA GLU A 66 -12.95 -13.04 -11.84
C GLU A 66 -13.75 -12.69 -10.57
N LEU A 67 -13.07 -12.49 -9.42
CA LEU A 67 -13.73 -12.13 -8.17
C LEU A 67 -14.28 -10.70 -8.21
N ASP A 68 -15.43 -10.50 -7.54
CA ASP A 68 -15.90 -9.15 -7.22
C ASP A 68 -14.87 -8.41 -6.36
N PRO A 69 -14.67 -7.08 -6.57
CA PRO A 69 -13.69 -6.30 -5.82
C PRO A 69 -13.84 -6.42 -4.29
N SER A 70 -15.07 -6.43 -3.78
CA SER A 70 -15.36 -6.55 -2.35
C SER A 70 -14.97 -7.90 -1.76
N ALA A 71 -15.25 -9.00 -2.49
CA ALA A 71 -14.87 -10.35 -2.10
C ALA A 71 -13.35 -10.52 -2.06
N LYS A 72 -12.66 -9.97 -3.08
CA LYS A 72 -11.19 -9.95 -3.14
C LYS A 72 -10.57 -9.16 -1.98
N ASP A 73 -11.09 -7.97 -1.69
CA ASP A 73 -10.54 -7.10 -0.66
C ASP A 73 -10.59 -7.73 0.74
N ALA A 74 -11.66 -8.48 1.05
CA ALA A 74 -11.81 -9.19 2.31
C ALA A 74 -10.64 -10.16 2.57
N ILE A 75 -10.19 -10.89 1.54
CA ILE A 75 -9.15 -11.93 1.66
C ILE A 75 -7.74 -11.46 1.32
N SER A 76 -7.58 -10.26 0.76
CA SER A 76 -6.33 -9.79 0.15
C SER A 76 -5.13 -9.74 1.11
N HIS A 77 -3.94 -10.03 0.58
CA HIS A 77 -2.65 -9.90 1.26
C HIS A 77 -2.41 -8.49 1.83
N ARG A 78 -2.83 -7.44 1.09
CA ARG A 78 -2.79 -6.04 1.55
C ARG A 78 -3.70 -5.82 2.75
N GLY A 79 -4.97 -6.27 2.67
CA GLY A 79 -5.91 -6.21 3.78
C GLY A 79 -5.39 -6.96 5.02
N ARG A 80 -4.75 -8.12 4.83
CA ARG A 80 -4.09 -8.87 5.91
C ARG A 80 -2.94 -8.08 6.55
N ALA A 81 -2.10 -7.41 5.75
CA ALA A 81 -1.00 -6.59 6.27
C ALA A 81 -1.52 -5.37 7.05
N VAL A 82 -2.53 -4.67 6.52
CA VAL A 82 -3.19 -3.53 7.20
C VAL A 82 -3.78 -3.97 8.54
N ARG A 83 -4.58 -5.04 8.56
CA ARG A 83 -5.17 -5.57 9.80
C ARG A 83 -4.10 -5.99 10.81
N ALA A 84 -2.95 -6.47 10.36
CA ALA A 84 -1.85 -6.85 11.23
C ALA A 84 -1.09 -5.66 11.83
N ILE A 85 -0.94 -4.54 11.10
CA ILE A 85 -0.22 -3.35 11.62
C ILE A 85 -1.13 -2.38 12.37
N LEU A 86 -2.43 -2.37 12.08
CA LEU A 86 -3.38 -1.41 12.65
C LEU A 86 -3.36 -1.37 14.19
N PRO A 87 -3.30 -2.49 14.93
CA PRO A 87 -3.18 -2.45 16.40
C PRO A 87 -1.89 -1.79 16.89
N VAL A 88 -0.78 -1.98 16.17
CA VAL A 88 0.52 -1.36 16.48
C VAL A 88 0.43 0.13 16.26
N LEU A 89 -0.10 0.56 15.11
CA LEU A 89 -0.30 1.97 14.80
C LEU A 89 -1.15 2.67 15.88
N VAL A 90 -2.27 2.07 16.27
CA VAL A 90 -3.14 2.62 17.32
C VAL A 90 -2.41 2.71 18.67
N ALA A 91 -1.59 1.72 19.02
CA ALA A 91 -0.82 1.73 20.24
C ALA A 91 0.27 2.81 20.23
N GLU A 92 0.99 2.99 19.11
CA GLU A 92 1.97 4.06 18.96
C GLU A 92 1.32 5.45 19.00
N LEU A 93 0.22 5.66 18.28
CA LEU A 93 -0.50 6.96 18.32
C LEU A 93 -0.95 7.32 19.74
N ARG A 94 -1.42 6.33 20.53
CA ARG A 94 -1.78 6.56 21.94
C ARG A 94 -0.58 6.84 22.84
N ARG A 95 0.59 6.29 22.53
CA ARG A 95 1.85 6.61 23.23
C ARG A 95 2.34 8.02 22.92
N LEU A 96 2.09 8.50 21.70
CA LEU A 96 2.62 9.77 21.19
C LEU A 96 1.76 11.00 21.53
N GLU A 97 0.55 10.84 22.05
CA GLU A 97 -0.33 11.96 22.42
C GLU A 97 -0.14 12.43 23.88
N PRO A 98 0.08 13.75 24.16
CA PRO A 98 0.43 14.84 23.25
C PRO A 98 1.85 15.39 23.45
N VAL A 99 2.68 15.31 22.41
CA VAL A 99 3.69 16.34 22.16
C VAL A 99 2.94 17.61 21.74
N ALA A 100 3.11 18.69 22.51
CA ALA A 100 2.58 20.00 22.15
C ALA A 100 2.97 20.35 20.72
N ARG A 101 1.99 20.76 19.91
CA ARG A 101 2.22 21.32 18.58
C ARG A 101 3.31 22.40 18.74
N PRO A 102 4.47 22.33 18.06
CA PRO A 102 5.45 23.39 18.18
C PRO A 102 4.77 24.70 17.79
N ALA A 103 4.79 25.66 18.72
CA ALA A 103 4.25 26.99 18.49
C ALA A 103 4.97 27.58 17.29
N GLY A 104 4.24 27.70 16.17
CA GLY A 104 4.63 28.37 14.94
C GLY A 104 6.08 28.13 14.49
N SER A 105 6.25 27.43 13.37
CA SER A 105 7.05 28.10 12.34
C SER A 105 6.26 29.35 11.98
N ALA A 106 6.53 30.47 12.66
CA ALA A 106 6.20 31.77 12.13
C ALA A 106 6.76 31.73 10.70
N GLY A 107 5.87 31.64 9.71
CA GLY A 107 6.26 31.93 8.35
C GLY A 107 7.01 33.25 8.45
N ARG A 108 8.25 33.29 7.93
CA ARG A 108 8.92 34.56 7.74
C ARG A 108 7.89 35.52 7.15
N PRO A 109 7.70 36.74 7.71
CA PRO A 109 6.80 37.69 7.12
C PRO A 109 7.09 37.74 5.61
N LEU A 110 6.04 37.55 4.79
CA LEU A 110 6.13 37.94 3.39
C LEU A 110 6.55 39.40 3.44
N GLU A 111 7.74 39.71 2.93
CA GLU A 111 8.20 41.09 2.83
C GLU A 111 7.11 41.87 2.09
N GLU A 112 6.50 42.80 2.81
CA GLU A 112 5.53 43.72 2.25
C GLU A 112 6.23 44.58 1.19
N GLY A 113 5.81 44.42 -0.06
CA GLY A 113 5.84 45.45 -1.09
C GLY A 113 7.21 45.86 -1.63
N MET A 114 7.58 45.28 -2.78
CA MET A 114 8.35 46.07 -3.76
C MET A 114 7.44 47.18 -4.29
N SER A 115 7.76 48.43 -3.95
CA SER A 115 7.23 49.64 -4.58
C SER A 115 7.54 49.62 -6.08
N SER A 116 6.66 50.19 -6.91
CA SER A 116 6.82 50.30 -8.37
C SER A 116 8.04 51.13 -8.82
N GLU A 117 8.82 51.69 -7.89
CA GLU A 117 9.98 52.54 -8.17
C GLU A 117 11.29 51.76 -8.36
N ASP A 118 11.35 50.48 -7.97
CA ASP A 118 12.57 49.64 -8.04
C ASP A 118 12.66 48.73 -9.29
N LEU A 119 11.75 48.86 -10.26
CA LEU A 119 11.90 48.13 -11.54
C LEU A 119 12.99 48.79 -12.41
N PRO A 120 13.98 48.03 -12.93
CA PRO A 120 14.95 48.57 -13.87
C PRO A 120 14.23 48.98 -15.17
N ARG A 121 14.51 50.21 -15.62
CA ARG A 121 13.96 50.72 -16.89
C ARG A 121 14.61 49.98 -18.06
N PRO A 122 13.84 49.62 -19.10
CA PRO A 122 14.39 48.98 -20.28
C PRO A 122 15.34 49.94 -21.03
N ALA A 123 16.36 49.36 -21.68
CA ALA A 123 17.29 50.04 -22.56
C ALA A 123 16.61 50.52 -23.85
#